data_AF-A0A517TYG2-F1
#
_entry.id   AF-A0A517TYG2-F1
#
_cell.length_a   1.000
_cell.length_b   1.000
_cell.length_c   1.000
_cell.angle_alpha   90.00
_cell.angle_beta   90.00
_cell.angle_gamma   90.00
#
_symmetry.space_group_name_H-M   'P 1'
#
loop_
_entity.id
_entity.type
_entity.pdbx_description
1 polymer ?
#
loop_
_entity_poly.entity_id
_entity_poly.type
_entity_poly.pdbx_seq_one_letter_code
_entity_poly.pdbx_strand_id
1 'polypeptide(L)'
;MNRSKLSMTWSLTAFAVVVSLVRPAAAEAPLLTASELESQATLAITGRVLAIYSRRVSRPAGGAQTHYLLEIDVTSCEKGGDVRPGELAYVRCWHVTEPDPHPQPGTNGHVIPREGAVIRAFLVGSEQPGASRPRRGWDALLPNGLIEVEPPRP
;
A
#
# COMPACT_ATOMS: atom_id res chain seq x y z
N MET A 1 -56.72 43.51 -26.94
CA MET A 1 -56.65 43.05 -25.54
C MET A 1 -56.73 41.52 -25.56
N ASN A 2 -55.61 40.81 -25.40
CA ASN A 2 -55.55 39.41 -24.97
C ASN A 2 -54.08 39.02 -24.76
N ARG A 3 -53.70 38.88 -23.49
CA ARG A 3 -52.43 38.33 -23.02
C ARG A 3 -52.67 36.91 -22.50
N SER A 4 -51.57 36.15 -22.39
CA SER A 4 -51.44 34.74 -21.97
C SER A 4 -51.68 33.77 -23.14
N LYS A 5 -50.78 32.83 -23.46
CA LYS A 5 -50.05 31.93 -22.56
C LYS A 5 -48.68 31.57 -23.18
N LEU A 6 -47.56 31.92 -22.51
CA LEU A 6 -46.28 31.25 -22.75
C LEU A 6 -46.15 30.13 -21.73
N SER A 7 -46.31 28.90 -22.19
CA SER A 7 -46.19 27.67 -21.40
C SER A 7 -44.72 27.38 -21.06
N MET A 8 -44.36 27.75 -19.85
CA MET A 8 -43.40 27.13 -18.93
C MET A 8 -43.00 25.68 -19.30
N THR A 9 -42.00 25.52 -20.17
CA THR A 9 -41.46 24.20 -20.58
C THR A 9 -39.94 24.26 -20.77
N TRP A 10 -39.22 24.97 -19.89
CA TRP A 10 -37.77 25.16 -19.99
C TRP A 10 -37.06 24.92 -18.66
N SER A 11 -37.42 23.86 -17.92
CA SER A 11 -36.77 23.57 -16.62
C SER A 11 -36.50 22.10 -16.32
N LEU A 12 -36.71 21.18 -17.27
CA LEU A 12 -36.48 19.74 -17.04
C LEU A 12 -35.22 19.17 -17.70
N THR A 13 -34.53 19.93 -18.55
CA THR A 13 -33.35 19.43 -19.28
C THR A 13 -32.03 19.57 -18.51
N ALA A 14 -31.97 20.41 -17.47
CA ALA A 14 -30.72 20.74 -16.78
C ALA A 14 -30.32 19.73 -15.67
N PHE A 15 -31.24 18.88 -15.19
CA PHE A 15 -30.94 17.95 -14.08
C PHE A 15 -30.31 16.62 -14.56
N ALA A 16 -30.52 16.24 -15.83
CA ALA A 16 -30.05 14.96 -16.36
C ALA A 16 -28.56 14.93 -16.73
N VAL A 17 -27.90 16.08 -16.87
CA VAL A 17 -26.49 16.17 -17.30
C VAL A 17 -25.51 16.06 -16.13
N VAL A 18 -25.93 16.33 -14.89
CA VAL A 18 -25.02 16.36 -13.72
C VAL A 18 -24.74 14.97 -13.14
N VAL A 19 -25.64 13.99 -13.33
CA VAL A 19 -25.47 12.64 -12.77
C VAL A 19 -24.41 11.81 -13.52
N SER A 20 -24.01 12.20 -14.73
CA SER A 20 -23.11 11.42 -15.59
C SER A 20 -21.62 11.52 -15.26
N LEU A 21 -21.22 12.28 -14.23
CA LEU A 21 -19.81 12.49 -13.87
C LEU A 21 -19.39 11.86 -12.53
N VAL A 22 -20.27 11.10 -11.87
CA VAL A 22 -19.88 10.36 -10.67
C VAL A 22 -19.07 9.13 -11.09
N ARG A 23 -17.75 9.31 -11.27
CA ARG A 23 -16.84 8.17 -11.35
C ARG A 23 -16.81 7.52 -9.96
N PRO A 24 -17.07 6.21 -9.84
CA PRO A 24 -16.82 5.51 -8.59
C PRO A 24 -15.32 5.61 -8.30
N ALA A 25 -14.95 6.38 -7.29
CA ALA A 25 -13.61 6.34 -6.75
C ALA A 25 -13.44 4.95 -6.14
N ALA A 26 -12.57 4.13 -6.72
CA ALA A 26 -12.13 2.90 -6.08
C ALA A 26 -11.50 3.29 -4.74
N ALA A 27 -12.16 2.93 -3.63
CA ALA A 27 -11.72 3.32 -2.30
C ALA A 27 -10.45 2.55 -1.94
N GLU A 28 -9.33 3.27 -1.87
CA GLU A 28 -8.09 2.73 -1.31
C GLU A 28 -8.21 2.63 0.22
N ALA A 29 -7.68 1.57 0.79
CA ALA A 29 -7.66 1.40 2.24
C ALA A 29 -6.95 2.59 2.92
N PRO A 30 -7.49 3.12 4.03
CA PRO A 30 -6.84 4.22 4.75
C PRO A 30 -5.48 3.79 5.30
N LEU A 31 -4.57 4.75 5.37
CA LEU A 31 -3.26 4.53 6.00
C LEU A 31 -3.43 4.29 7.50
N LEU A 32 -2.62 3.38 8.04
CA LEU A 32 -2.54 3.14 9.46
C LEU A 32 -1.72 4.24 10.13
N THR A 33 -2.14 4.63 11.34
CA THR A 33 -1.39 5.50 12.23
C THR A 33 -0.15 4.78 12.79
N ALA A 34 0.82 5.53 13.32
CA ALA A 34 2.01 4.94 13.94
C ALA A 34 1.67 3.97 15.08
N SER A 35 0.69 4.31 15.92
CA SER A 35 0.22 3.44 17.02
C SER A 35 -0.40 2.14 16.50
N GLU A 36 -1.20 2.22 15.43
CA GLU A 36 -1.79 1.03 14.82
C GLU A 36 -0.73 0.12 14.20
N LEU A 37 0.24 0.68 13.48
CA LEU A 37 1.37 -0.06 12.92
C LEU A 37 2.17 -0.77 14.02
N GLU A 38 2.52 -0.04 15.08
CA GLU A 38 3.24 -0.57 16.23
C GLU A 38 2.46 -1.69 16.93
N SER A 39 1.15 -1.56 17.05
CA SER A 39 0.31 -2.57 17.70
C SER A 39 0.22 -3.87 16.88
N GLN A 40 0.12 -3.76 15.55
CA GLN A 40 -0.11 -4.89 14.64
C GLN A 40 1.18 -5.59 14.18
N ALA A 41 2.31 -4.88 14.15
CA ALA A 41 3.59 -5.45 13.76
C ALA A 41 4.09 -6.48 14.78
N THR A 42 4.68 -7.58 14.32
CA THR A 42 5.41 -8.52 15.20
C THR A 42 6.87 -8.14 15.33
N LEU A 43 7.42 -7.44 14.33
CA LEU A 43 8.79 -6.94 14.29
C LEU A 43 8.76 -5.49 13.79
N ALA A 44 9.52 -4.61 14.44
CA ALA A 44 9.73 -3.24 13.96
C ALA A 44 11.23 -2.94 13.97
N ILE A 45 11.76 -2.54 12.82
CA ILE A 45 13.18 -2.27 12.61
C ILE A 45 13.37 -0.92 11.92
N THR A 46 14.51 -0.28 12.14
CA THR A 46 14.97 0.85 11.33
C THR A 46 16.28 0.46 10.64
N GLY A 47 16.40 0.76 9.35
CA GLY A 47 17.56 0.35 8.57
C GLY A 47 17.66 1.03 7.21
N ARG A 48 18.77 0.78 6.51
CA ARG A 48 19.00 1.30 5.17
C ARG A 48 18.64 0.23 4.14
N VAL A 49 17.86 0.60 3.12
CA VAL A 49 17.61 -0.26 1.96
C VAL A 49 18.90 -0.37 1.14
N LEU A 50 19.48 -1.55 1.05
CA LEU A 50 20.68 -1.81 0.26
C LEU A 50 20.34 -2.14 -1.18
N ALA A 51 19.37 -3.02 -1.40
CA ALA A 51 18.98 -3.51 -2.70
C ALA A 51 17.48 -3.81 -2.76
N ILE A 52 16.90 -3.70 -3.96
CA ILE A 52 15.50 -4.04 -4.23
C ILE A 52 15.44 -5.05 -5.38
N TYR A 53 15.05 -6.28 -5.05
CA TYR A 53 14.74 -7.31 -6.04
C TYR A 53 13.25 -7.25 -6.38
N SER A 54 12.89 -7.50 -7.64
CA SER A 54 11.49 -7.45 -8.05
C SER A 54 11.11 -8.57 -9.02
N ARG A 55 9.83 -8.93 -8.98
CA ARG A 55 9.20 -9.85 -9.92
C ARG A 55 7.80 -9.35 -10.25
N ARG A 56 7.56 -9.06 -11.53
CA ARG A 56 6.21 -8.78 -12.04
C ARG A 56 5.40 -10.07 -12.14
N VAL A 57 4.13 -10.00 -11.73
CA VAL A 57 3.16 -11.10 -11.79
C VAL A 57 1.87 -10.59 -12.41
N SER A 58 1.50 -11.16 -13.56
CA SER A 58 0.20 -10.90 -14.20
C SER A 58 -0.93 -11.54 -13.39
N ARG A 59 -2.07 -10.86 -13.30
CA ARG A 59 -3.26 -11.38 -12.59
C ARG A 59 -4.24 -12.03 -13.57
N PRO A 60 -4.96 -13.09 -13.16
CA PRO A 60 -5.91 -13.79 -14.04
C PRO A 60 -7.02 -12.90 -14.62
N ALA A 61 -7.44 -11.86 -13.91
CA ALA A 61 -8.51 -10.94 -14.32
C ALA A 61 -8.03 -9.76 -15.20
N GLY A 62 -6.72 -9.67 -15.45
CA GLY A 62 -6.09 -8.53 -16.12
C GLY A 62 -5.24 -7.69 -15.16
N GLY A 63 -4.35 -6.90 -15.75
CA GLY A 63 -3.36 -6.12 -15.01
C GLY A 63 -2.24 -6.96 -14.38
N ALA A 64 -1.42 -6.30 -13.57
CA ALA A 64 -0.23 -6.89 -12.98
C ALA A 64 0.16 -6.19 -11.68
N GLN A 65 0.78 -6.96 -10.80
CA GLN A 65 1.42 -6.46 -9.59
C GLN A 65 2.89 -6.84 -9.61
N THR A 66 3.71 -6.03 -8.96
CA THR A 66 5.12 -6.34 -8.76
C THR A 66 5.33 -6.71 -7.32
N HIS A 67 5.95 -7.86 -7.09
CA HIS A 67 6.42 -8.31 -5.79
C HIS A 67 7.86 -7.86 -5.64
N TYR A 68 8.18 -7.33 -4.46
CA TYR A 68 9.50 -6.82 -4.13
C TYR A 68 10.06 -7.59 -2.94
N LEU A 69 11.37 -7.74 -2.93
CA LEU A 69 12.16 -8.18 -1.79
C LEU A 69 13.20 -7.10 -1.52
N LEU A 70 13.09 -6.46 -0.36
CA LEU A 70 14.01 -5.43 0.10
C LEU A 70 15.08 -6.10 0.95
N GLU A 71 16.35 -5.83 0.63
CA GLU A 71 17.49 -6.15 1.48
C GLU A 71 17.80 -4.92 2.33
N ILE A 72 17.67 -5.04 3.65
CA ILE A 72 17.77 -3.92 4.59
C ILE A 72 18.91 -4.19 5.56
N ASP A 73 19.87 -3.27 5.62
CA ASP A 73 20.88 -3.21 6.67
C ASP A 73 20.27 -2.63 7.95
N VAL A 74 20.10 -3.46 8.98
CA VAL A 74 19.38 -3.07 10.19
C VAL A 74 20.28 -2.25 11.10
N THR A 75 19.82 -1.05 11.42
CA THR A 75 20.51 -0.12 12.35
C THR A 75 19.91 -0.15 13.76
N SER A 76 18.61 -0.42 13.89
CA SER A 76 17.95 -0.59 15.18
C SER A 76 16.78 -1.58 15.09
N CYS A 77 16.47 -2.22 16.21
CA CYS A 77 15.30 -3.07 16.38
C CYS A 77 14.47 -2.53 17.55
N GLU A 78 13.25 -2.13 17.27
CA GLU A 78 12.34 -1.44 18.21
C GLU A 78 11.31 -2.39 18.81
N LYS A 79 10.94 -3.45 18.07
CA LYS A 79 9.99 -4.48 18.51
C LYS A 79 10.37 -5.82 17.91
N GLY A 80 10.19 -6.91 18.67
CA GLY A 80 10.62 -8.25 18.26
C GLY A 80 12.08 -8.54 18.63
N GLY A 81 12.53 -9.79 18.44
CA GLY A 81 13.88 -10.22 18.84
C GLY A 81 14.63 -11.05 17.79
N ASP A 82 14.01 -11.26 16.63
CA ASP A 82 14.50 -12.17 15.60
C ASP A 82 15.56 -11.55 14.68
N VAL A 83 15.72 -10.23 14.73
CA VAL A 83 16.68 -9.47 13.91
C VAL A 83 17.41 -8.46 14.80
N ARG A 84 18.73 -8.38 14.64
CA ARG A 84 19.60 -7.51 15.44
C ARG A 84 20.25 -6.40 14.60
N PRO A 85 20.66 -5.28 15.22
CA PRO A 85 21.48 -4.28 14.54
C PRO A 85 22.76 -4.88 13.95
N GLY A 86 23.11 -4.46 12.73
CA GLY A 86 24.22 -4.98 11.93
C GLY A 86 23.91 -6.25 11.14
N GLU A 87 22.69 -6.80 11.23
CA GLU A 87 22.24 -7.92 10.41
C GLU A 87 21.44 -7.43 9.19
N LEU A 88 21.33 -8.31 8.18
CA LEU A 88 20.47 -8.08 7.03
C LEU A 88 19.06 -8.63 7.28
N ALA A 89 18.06 -7.80 7.02
CA ALA A 89 16.66 -8.21 6.97
C ALA A 89 16.17 -8.26 5.52
N TYR A 90 15.50 -9.36 5.16
CA TYR A 90 14.84 -9.51 3.85
C TYR A 90 13.33 -9.34 4.03
N VAL A 91 12.78 -8.26 3.46
CA VAL A 91 11.39 -7.86 3.63
C VAL A 91 10.64 -7.97 2.31
N ARG A 92 9.53 -8.71 2.31
CA ARG A 92 8.63 -8.82 1.17
C ARG A 92 7.59 -7.71 1.20
N CYS A 93 7.34 -7.12 0.04
CA CYS A 93 6.19 -6.25 -0.17
C CYS A 93 5.73 -6.34 -1.63
N TRP A 94 4.68 -5.63 -1.98
CA TRP A 94 4.13 -5.63 -3.33
C TRP A 94 3.43 -4.32 -3.64
N HIS A 95 3.26 -4.02 -4.93
CA HIS A 95 2.51 -2.88 -5.43
C HIS A 95 1.78 -3.21 -6.74
N VAL A 96 0.59 -2.67 -6.95
CA VAL A 96 -0.12 -2.76 -8.24
C VAL A 96 0.57 -1.88 -9.27
N THR A 97 1.19 -2.50 -10.28
CA THR A 97 1.91 -1.76 -11.33
C THR A 97 1.10 -1.57 -12.61
N GLU A 98 0.03 -2.35 -12.77
CA GLU A 98 -0.91 -2.22 -13.85
C GLU A 98 -2.31 -2.55 -13.30
N PRO A 99 -3.22 -1.57 -13.27
CA PRO A 99 -4.55 -1.77 -12.70
C PRO A 99 -5.33 -2.82 -13.50
N ASP A 100 -6.21 -3.53 -12.80
CA ASP A 100 -7.20 -4.37 -13.46
C ASP A 100 -8.17 -3.46 -14.25
N PRO A 101 -8.64 -3.86 -15.44
CA PRO A 101 -9.70 -3.12 -16.15
C PRO A 101 -10.94 -2.86 -15.31
N HIS A 102 -11.21 -3.70 -14.32
CA HIS A 102 -12.30 -3.60 -13.35
C HIS A 102 -11.74 -3.65 -11.92
N PRO A 103 -11.15 -2.54 -11.44
CA PRO A 103 -10.48 -2.52 -10.14
C PRO A 103 -11.46 -2.84 -9.02
N GLN A 104 -11.11 -3.82 -8.19
CA GLN A 104 -11.84 -4.14 -6.96
C GLN A 104 -11.42 -3.19 -5.84
N PRO A 105 -12.33 -2.79 -4.94
CA PRO A 105 -11.96 -2.06 -3.73
C PRO A 105 -10.92 -2.84 -2.90
N GLY A 106 -9.92 -2.13 -2.37
CA GLY A 106 -8.83 -2.78 -1.63
C GLY A 106 -7.59 -1.90 -1.49
N THR A 107 -6.44 -2.54 -1.24
CA THR A 107 -5.12 -1.88 -1.21
C THR A 107 -4.43 -2.03 -2.57
N ASN A 108 -3.69 -1.00 -2.99
CA ASN A 108 -2.78 -1.07 -4.13
C ASN A 108 -1.38 -1.57 -3.75
N GLY A 109 -1.21 -2.10 -2.54
CA GLY A 109 0.06 -2.53 -1.99
C GLY A 109 0.74 -1.41 -1.22
N HIS A 110 2.07 -1.39 -1.28
CA HIS A 110 2.92 -0.50 -0.49
C HIS A 110 3.50 0.61 -1.36
N VAL A 111 3.87 1.72 -0.72
CA VAL A 111 4.85 2.64 -1.29
C VAL A 111 6.22 1.96 -1.18
N ILE A 112 6.90 1.80 -2.32
CA ILE A 112 8.20 1.12 -2.37
C ILE A 112 9.28 2.17 -2.16
N PRO A 113 10.13 2.05 -1.11
CA PRO A 113 11.22 2.99 -0.89
C PRO A 113 12.26 2.85 -1.99
N ARG A 114 13.14 3.85 -2.10
CA ARG A 114 14.32 3.76 -2.99
C ARG A 114 15.50 3.05 -2.33
N GLU A 115 16.39 2.50 -3.15
CA GLU A 115 17.70 2.06 -2.67
C GLU A 115 18.45 3.23 -2.01
N GLY A 116 19.15 2.94 -0.93
CA GLY A 116 19.83 3.90 -0.07
C GLY A 116 18.94 4.65 0.91
N ALA A 117 17.60 4.57 0.81
CA ALA A 117 16.70 5.19 1.78
C ALA A 117 16.88 4.56 3.17
N VAL A 118 16.76 5.39 4.21
CA VAL A 118 16.60 4.91 5.58
C VAL A 118 15.11 4.78 5.85
N ILE A 119 14.68 3.62 6.32
CA ILE A 119 13.27 3.33 6.56
C ILE A 119 13.06 2.79 7.96
N ARG A 120 11.91 3.11 8.53
CA ARG A 120 11.30 2.39 9.65
C ARG A 120 10.30 1.39 9.07
N ALA A 121 10.55 0.11 9.28
CA ALA A 121 9.78 -1.00 8.73
C ALA A 121 9.00 -1.73 9.82
N PHE A 122 7.69 -1.83 9.63
CA PHE A 122 6.73 -2.56 10.45
C PHE A 122 6.36 -3.85 9.76
N LEU A 123 6.72 -4.97 10.38
CA LEU A 123 6.77 -6.27 9.76
C LEU A 123 5.92 -7.27 10.52
N VAL A 124 5.31 -8.18 9.76
CA VAL A 124 4.65 -9.36 10.29
C VAL A 124 5.41 -10.60 9.87
N GLY A 125 5.66 -11.48 10.85
CA GLY A 125 6.25 -12.79 10.60
C GLY A 125 5.30 -13.61 9.74
N SER A 126 5.83 -14.26 8.71
CA SER A 126 4.99 -15.04 7.79
C SER A 126 4.57 -16.41 8.31
N GLU A 127 4.73 -16.68 9.61
CA GLU A 127 4.11 -17.84 10.26
C GLU A 127 2.60 -17.64 10.32
N GLN A 128 1.94 -17.97 9.21
CA GLN A 128 0.50 -18.00 9.13
C GLN A 128 0.01 -19.37 9.65
N PRO A 129 -0.81 -19.41 10.71
CA PRO A 129 -1.41 -20.67 11.17
C PRO A 129 -2.16 -21.36 10.02
N GLY A 130 -1.85 -22.63 9.74
CA GLY A 130 -2.49 -23.41 8.69
C GLY A 130 -1.83 -23.36 7.30
N ALA A 131 -0.71 -22.65 7.13
CA ALA A 131 0.06 -22.73 5.89
C ALA A 131 0.77 -24.10 5.76
N SER A 132 0.60 -24.77 4.62
CA SER A 132 1.17 -26.11 4.36
C SER A 132 2.70 -26.18 4.35
N ARG A 133 3.37 -25.02 4.39
CA ARG A 133 4.82 -24.90 4.56
C ARG A 133 5.11 -23.74 5.51
N PRO A 134 6.06 -23.89 6.45
CA PRO A 134 6.51 -22.77 7.27
C PRO A 134 7.11 -21.71 6.34
N ARG A 135 6.42 -20.58 6.20
CA ARG A 135 6.98 -19.43 5.48
C ARG A 135 7.88 -18.72 6.48
N ARG A 136 9.19 -18.87 6.30
CA ARG A 136 10.17 -18.01 6.97
C ARG A 136 10.30 -16.71 6.19
N GLY A 137 10.45 -15.60 6.91
CA GLY A 137 10.61 -14.26 6.34
C GLY A 137 9.60 -13.26 6.88
N TRP A 138 9.76 -12.03 6.41
CA TRP A 138 9.01 -10.86 6.88
C TRP A 138 8.20 -10.27 5.74
N ASP A 139 6.92 -10.01 5.99
CA ASP A 139 6.08 -9.23 5.09
C ASP A 139 5.89 -7.83 5.70
N ALA A 140 5.99 -6.79 4.87
CA ALA A 140 5.64 -5.45 5.29
C ALA A 140 4.14 -5.36 5.62
N LEU A 141 3.82 -4.66 6.70
CA LEU A 141 2.44 -4.45 7.12
C LEU A 141 1.74 -3.50 6.14
N LEU A 142 0.56 -3.89 5.65
CA LEU A 142 -0.22 -3.04 4.74
C LEU A 142 -0.95 -1.92 5.51
N PRO A 143 -1.24 -0.78 4.85
CA PRO A 143 -0.77 -0.40 3.51
C PRO A 143 0.60 0.32 3.54
N ASN A 144 1.03 0.81 4.70
CA ASN A 144 2.15 1.75 4.87
C ASN A 144 3.20 1.32 5.90
N GLY A 145 3.46 0.01 6.02
CA GLY A 145 4.48 -0.54 6.92
C GLY A 145 5.92 -0.25 6.53
N LEU A 146 6.17 0.48 5.44
CA LEU A 146 7.49 0.98 5.05
C LEU A 146 7.44 2.50 5.06
N ILE A 147 8.11 3.13 6.03
CA ILE A 147 8.11 4.58 6.21
C ILE A 147 9.54 5.08 6.00
N GLU A 148 9.79 5.89 4.97
CA GLU A 148 11.07 6.58 4.85
C GLU A 148 11.23 7.57 6.00
N VAL A 149 12.40 7.53 6.65
CA VAL A 149 12.77 8.43 7.73
C VAL A 149 14.02 9.20 7.33
N GLU A 150 14.13 10.43 7.81
CA GLU A 150 15.33 11.22 7.59
C GLU A 150 16.52 10.55 8.32
N PRO A 151 17.69 10.39 7.67
CA PRO A 151 18.85 9.85 8.36
C PRO A 151 19.23 10.75 9.55
N PRO A 152 19.76 10.17 10.64
CA PRO A 152 20.25 10.97 11.76
C PRO A 152 21.30 11.97 11.23
N ARG A 153 21.15 13.25 11.61
CA ARG A 153 22.15 14.27 11.31
C ARG A 153 23.46 13.91 12.04
N PRO A 154 24.62 14.07 11.38
CA PRO A 154 25.92 13.76 11.95
C PRO A 154 26.25 14.64 13.17
#